data_AF-A0A7U7D280-F1
#
_entry.id   AF-A0A7U7D280-F1
#
_cell.length_a   1.000
_cell.length_b   1.000
_cell.length_c   1.000
_cell.angle_alpha   90.00
_cell.angle_beta   90.00
_cell.angle_gamma   90.00
#
_symmetry.space_group_name_H-M   'P 1'
#
loop_
_entity.id
_entity.type
_entity.pdbx_description
1 polymer ?
#
loop_
_entity_poly.entity_id
_entity_poly.type
_entity_poly.pdbx_seq_one_letter_code
_entity_poly.pdbx_strand_id
1 'polypeptide(L)'
;MEPIQCAKLLEGGIYTTLNVVKTGDFLYDLKKYYESEKFKEDFKARKFSFGFEAIDPTSMVKNVLNFGASDDEINSFQEKIKSLETIMVSQSFFDSFSLHTPNKDIIEGYLKCLEVQNNKKGLSTVVQEGDEGITIYIFYNKISSTDPSPVVEDYKITNGIEISKSFHKGGILDDDNSITFKRSDPSKDIFFFLDTDKGPVNCLLNGLPNGFNKDFPVGTVLCSYLNWVEFQEVTQNNLSNPDKNWNSKYSKWAPCDGRIIDSTCGLARAGQNLTNVPDLRGVFLRGNNVFDSNEAGNGIPGVSSQQKDPSDNRLRGSIQQDEFKEHNHQIVQQSFGGVVATPLAVSGNTSGADGDLDGSQTVSGYDKAAVPLVIAITGGKETRPKNMAINYYIRIN
;
A
#
# COMPACT_ATOMS: atom_id res chain seq x y z
N MET A 1 -32.67 13.95 -2.63
CA MET A 1 -31.47 13.89 -1.79
C MET A 1 -30.82 15.27 -1.86
N GLU A 2 -30.86 16.07 -0.79
CA GLU A 2 -30.05 17.28 -0.76
C GLU A 2 -28.56 16.88 -0.74
N PRO A 3 -27.67 17.58 -1.46
CA PRO A 3 -26.26 17.26 -1.47
C PRO A 3 -25.66 17.39 -0.07
N ILE A 4 -24.83 16.42 0.30
CA ILE A 4 -23.88 16.48 1.42
C ILE A 4 -23.29 17.89 1.46
N GLN A 5 -23.48 18.65 2.55
CA GLN A 5 -23.11 20.08 2.62
C GLN A 5 -21.67 20.38 2.16
N CYS A 6 -20.75 19.43 2.30
CA CYS A 6 -19.37 19.56 1.82
C CYS A 6 -19.21 19.42 0.30
N ALA A 7 -20.05 18.63 -0.38
CA ALA A 7 -20.05 18.55 -1.85
C ALA A 7 -20.43 19.89 -2.49
N LYS A 8 -21.33 20.66 -1.85
CA LYS A 8 -21.67 22.03 -2.30
C LYS A 8 -20.46 22.98 -2.31
N LEU A 9 -19.46 22.77 -1.44
CA LEU A 9 -18.20 23.53 -1.48
C LEU A 9 -17.37 23.19 -2.71
N LEU A 10 -17.32 21.91 -3.08
CA LEU A 10 -16.64 21.47 -4.30
C LEU A 10 -17.38 21.91 -5.56
N GLU A 11 -18.72 21.86 -5.59
CA GLU A 11 -19.54 22.43 -6.66
C GLU A 11 -19.22 23.92 -6.88
N GLY A 12 -19.22 24.72 -5.80
CA GLY A 12 -18.83 26.12 -5.86
C GLY A 12 -17.38 26.32 -6.34
N GLY A 13 -16.49 25.40 -5.97
CA GLY A 13 -15.12 25.40 -6.45
C GLY A 13 -15.01 25.11 -7.95
N ILE A 14 -15.83 24.20 -8.46
CA ILE A 14 -15.90 23.86 -9.89
C ILE A 14 -16.42 25.05 -10.69
N TYR A 15 -17.47 25.74 -10.23
CA TYR A 15 -17.96 26.97 -10.87
C TYR A 15 -16.84 28.00 -11.03
N THR A 16 -16.05 28.20 -9.96
CA THR A 16 -14.97 29.19 -9.94
C THR A 16 -13.79 28.76 -10.81
N THR A 17 -13.40 27.48 -10.75
CA THR A 17 -12.22 26.95 -11.44
C THR A 17 -12.45 26.87 -12.95
N LEU A 18 -13.65 26.44 -13.36
CA LEU A 18 -14.02 26.26 -14.76
C LEU A 18 -14.69 27.51 -15.37
N ASN A 19 -14.94 28.54 -14.55
CA ASN A 19 -15.74 29.71 -14.93
C ASN A 19 -17.08 29.31 -15.58
N VAL A 20 -17.78 28.37 -14.95
CA VAL A 20 -19.12 27.96 -15.39
C VAL A 20 -20.11 29.05 -15.01
N VAL A 21 -21.00 29.41 -15.94
CA VAL A 21 -22.05 30.40 -15.67
C VAL A 21 -23.17 29.69 -14.92
N LYS A 22 -23.56 30.24 -13.77
CA LYS A 22 -24.65 29.70 -12.97
C LYS A 22 -26.00 30.14 -13.55
N THR A 23 -26.73 29.20 -14.14
CA THR A 23 -28.03 29.45 -14.79
C THR A 23 -29.14 28.52 -14.32
N GLY A 24 -28.80 27.42 -13.66
CA GLY A 24 -29.73 26.45 -13.12
C GLY A 24 -29.17 25.72 -11.90
N ASP A 25 -29.45 24.42 -11.80
CA ASP A 25 -28.77 23.55 -10.85
C ASP A 25 -27.35 23.18 -11.35
N PHE A 26 -26.52 22.67 -10.43
CA PHE A 26 -25.12 22.35 -10.72
C PHE A 26 -24.95 21.39 -11.89
N LEU A 27 -25.78 20.33 -11.97
CA LEU A 27 -25.65 19.30 -13.00
C LEU A 27 -26.10 19.83 -14.37
N TYR A 28 -27.15 20.65 -14.39
CA TYR A 28 -27.59 21.37 -15.58
C TYR A 28 -26.49 22.31 -16.10
N ASP A 29 -25.90 23.14 -15.23
CA ASP A 29 -24.86 24.10 -15.61
C ASP A 29 -23.58 23.38 -16.05
N LEU A 30 -23.20 22.30 -15.36
CA LEU A 30 -22.04 21.48 -15.72
C LEU A 30 -22.24 20.79 -17.08
N LYS A 31 -23.45 20.28 -17.36
CA LYS A 31 -23.81 19.75 -18.67
C LYS A 31 -23.68 20.82 -19.75
N LYS A 32 -24.22 22.01 -19.52
CA LYS A 32 -24.12 23.13 -20.46
C LYS A 32 -22.67 23.54 -20.72
N TYR A 33 -21.83 23.48 -19.70
CA TYR A 33 -20.39 23.66 -19.87
C TYR A 33 -19.79 22.57 -20.76
N TYR A 34 -20.03 21.29 -20.49
CA TYR A 34 -19.54 20.18 -21.34
C TYR A 34 -19.97 20.31 -22.80
N GLU A 35 -21.19 20.78 -23.05
CA GLU A 35 -21.73 20.99 -24.41
C GLU A 35 -21.06 22.14 -25.18
N SER A 36 -20.33 23.03 -24.49
CA SER A 36 -19.84 24.29 -25.03
C SER A 36 -18.49 24.18 -25.75
N GLU A 37 -18.22 25.10 -26.69
CA GLU A 37 -16.88 25.26 -27.27
C GLU A 37 -15.85 25.71 -26.22
N LYS A 38 -16.30 26.46 -25.20
CA LYS A 38 -15.45 26.88 -24.09
C LYS A 38 -14.83 25.69 -23.35
N PHE A 39 -15.58 24.61 -23.13
CA PHE A 39 -15.04 23.39 -22.54
C PHE A 39 -13.93 22.79 -23.41
N LYS A 40 -14.16 22.70 -24.72
CA LYS A 40 -13.16 22.20 -25.67
C LYS A 40 -11.89 23.05 -25.69
N GLU A 41 -12.03 24.37 -25.67
CA GLU A 41 -10.91 25.31 -25.56
C GLU A 41 -10.15 25.16 -24.24
N ASP A 42 -10.85 25.15 -23.11
CA ASP A 42 -10.25 25.01 -21.79
C ASP A 42 -9.52 23.66 -21.63
N PHE A 43 -10.07 22.59 -22.21
CA PHE A 43 -9.49 21.25 -22.22
C PHE A 43 -8.21 21.19 -23.05
N LYS A 44 -8.23 21.73 -24.27
CA LYS A 44 -7.04 21.81 -25.15
C LYS A 44 -5.94 22.68 -24.56
N ALA A 45 -6.31 23.78 -23.91
CA ALA A 45 -5.39 24.67 -23.22
C ALA A 45 -4.81 24.07 -21.93
N ARG A 46 -5.23 22.86 -21.53
CA ARG A 46 -4.79 22.15 -20.32
C ARG A 46 -4.93 23.02 -19.06
N LYS A 47 -6.01 23.79 -18.96
CA LYS A 47 -6.27 24.67 -17.80
C LYS A 47 -6.54 23.89 -16.51
N PHE A 48 -6.76 22.58 -16.62
CA PHE A 48 -7.01 21.67 -15.53
C PHE A 48 -6.31 20.33 -15.80
N SER A 49 -5.99 19.61 -14.73
CA SER A 49 -5.24 18.34 -14.75
C SER A 49 -6.07 17.13 -14.28
N PHE A 50 -7.41 17.23 -14.34
CA PHE A 50 -8.33 16.16 -13.98
C PHE A 50 -9.20 15.72 -15.17
N GLY A 51 -9.75 14.50 -15.10
CA GLY A 51 -10.67 13.94 -16.09
C GLY A 51 -12.12 14.35 -15.83
N PHE A 52 -12.93 14.39 -16.89
CA PHE A 52 -14.36 14.69 -16.78
C PHE A 52 -15.17 13.42 -16.89
N GLU A 53 -16.32 13.41 -16.24
CA GLU A 53 -17.29 12.34 -16.38
C GLU A 53 -18.70 12.89 -16.44
N ALA A 54 -19.56 12.10 -17.08
CA ALA A 54 -21.00 12.25 -17.03
C ALA A 54 -21.64 10.86 -17.04
N ILE A 55 -22.55 10.63 -16.10
CA ILE A 55 -23.32 9.41 -15.98
C ILE A 55 -24.72 9.73 -16.49
N ASP A 56 -25.22 8.92 -17.41
CA ASP A 56 -26.63 8.96 -17.79
C ASP A 56 -27.47 8.41 -16.62
N PRO A 57 -28.36 9.21 -16.02
CA PRO A 57 -29.18 8.76 -14.89
C PRO A 57 -30.16 7.64 -15.26
N THR A 58 -30.49 7.47 -16.54
CA THR A 58 -31.46 6.46 -17.00
C THR A 58 -30.80 5.10 -17.21
N SER A 59 -29.67 5.08 -17.92
CA SER A 59 -28.95 3.84 -18.23
C SER A 59 -27.82 3.50 -17.26
N MET A 60 -27.44 4.45 -16.39
CA MET A 60 -26.27 4.38 -15.50
C MET A 60 -24.94 4.18 -16.24
N VAL A 61 -24.91 4.44 -17.55
CA VAL A 61 -23.68 4.37 -18.35
C VAL A 61 -22.80 5.57 -18.06
N LYS A 62 -21.55 5.29 -17.69
CA LYS A 62 -20.54 6.29 -17.38
C LYS A 62 -19.74 6.66 -18.63
N ASN A 63 -19.78 7.93 -19.02
CA ASN A 63 -18.94 8.52 -20.05
C ASN A 63 -17.79 9.26 -19.37
N VAL A 64 -16.55 8.96 -19.76
CA VAL A 64 -15.35 9.54 -19.17
C VAL A 64 -14.49 10.14 -20.27
N LEU A 65 -13.97 11.34 -20.00
CA LEU A 65 -12.97 12.01 -20.83
C LEU A 65 -11.70 12.19 -20.00
N ASN A 66 -10.67 11.41 -20.31
CA ASN A 66 -9.40 11.44 -19.58
C ASN A 66 -8.55 12.63 -20.02
N PHE A 67 -7.74 13.16 -19.10
CA PHE A 67 -6.76 14.19 -19.41
C PHE A 67 -5.86 13.77 -20.58
N GLY A 68 -5.66 14.67 -21.54
CA GLY A 68 -4.87 14.40 -22.75
C GLY A 68 -5.63 13.69 -23.87
N ALA A 69 -6.96 13.58 -23.77
CA ALA A 69 -7.82 13.09 -24.85
C ALA A 69 -7.62 13.85 -26.18
N SER A 70 -7.71 13.11 -27.27
CA SER A 70 -7.69 13.62 -28.64
C SER A 70 -8.93 14.43 -28.99
N ASP A 71 -8.87 15.21 -30.07
CA ASP A 71 -10.01 15.99 -30.57
C ASP A 71 -11.24 15.11 -30.85
N ASP A 72 -11.03 13.90 -31.39
CA ASP A 72 -12.10 12.95 -31.70
C ASP A 72 -12.76 12.42 -30.43
N GLU A 73 -11.98 12.16 -29.38
CA GLU A 73 -12.50 11.72 -28.07
C GLU A 73 -13.28 12.85 -27.37
N ILE A 74 -12.80 14.10 -27.45
CA ILE A 74 -13.52 15.27 -26.94
C ILE A 74 -14.87 15.42 -27.67
N ASN A 75 -14.85 15.37 -29.00
CA ASN A 75 -16.07 15.48 -29.81
C ASN A 75 -17.05 14.35 -29.49
N SER A 76 -16.56 13.10 -29.41
CA SER A 76 -17.39 11.94 -29.06
C SER A 76 -18.00 12.07 -27.66
N PHE A 77 -17.25 12.58 -26.69
CA PHE A 77 -17.79 12.88 -25.36
C PHE A 77 -18.91 13.91 -25.44
N GLN A 78 -18.68 15.05 -26.10
CA GLN A 78 -19.67 16.12 -26.23
C GLN A 78 -20.95 15.66 -26.96
N GLU A 79 -20.84 14.85 -28.01
CA GLU A 79 -21.99 14.26 -28.70
C GLU A 79 -22.84 13.40 -27.76
N LYS A 80 -22.19 12.57 -26.95
CA LYS A 80 -22.88 11.76 -25.93
C LYS A 80 -23.52 12.62 -24.85
N ILE A 81 -22.91 13.74 -24.44
CA ILE A 81 -23.53 14.64 -23.45
C ILE A 81 -24.76 15.33 -24.04
N LYS A 82 -24.68 15.77 -25.30
CA LYS A 82 -25.79 16.45 -26.01
C LYS A 82 -27.00 15.54 -26.18
N SER A 83 -26.82 14.23 -26.30
CA SER A 83 -27.93 13.27 -26.41
C SER A 83 -28.61 12.96 -25.08
N LEU A 84 -28.01 13.33 -23.94
CA LEU A 84 -28.61 13.15 -22.62
C LEU A 84 -29.54 14.32 -22.27
N GLU A 85 -30.61 14.04 -21.54
CA GLU A 85 -31.48 15.08 -20.99
C GLU A 85 -30.80 15.79 -19.81
N THR A 86 -30.25 15.02 -18.88
CA THR A 86 -29.45 15.49 -17.74
C THR A 86 -28.28 14.54 -17.48
N ILE A 87 -27.36 14.94 -16.60
CA ILE A 87 -26.19 14.15 -16.23
C ILE A 87 -26.12 13.96 -14.71
N MET A 88 -25.42 12.92 -14.29
CA MET A 88 -24.93 12.75 -12.93
C MET A 88 -23.39 12.71 -12.93
N VAL A 89 -22.79 13.02 -11.79
CA VAL A 89 -21.37 12.80 -11.53
C VAL A 89 -21.22 12.02 -10.24
N SER A 90 -20.18 11.20 -10.16
CA SER A 90 -19.87 10.35 -9.01
C SER A 90 -19.01 11.08 -7.97
N GLN A 91 -18.87 10.49 -6.79
CA GLN A 91 -17.93 10.98 -5.78
C GLN A 91 -16.49 11.03 -6.31
N SER A 92 -16.11 10.08 -7.19
CA SER A 92 -14.76 10.04 -7.76
C SER A 92 -14.42 11.26 -8.64
N PHE A 93 -15.42 11.93 -9.22
CA PHE A 93 -15.24 13.21 -9.92
C PHE A 93 -14.84 14.32 -8.95
N PHE A 94 -15.56 14.42 -7.83
CA PHE A 94 -15.27 15.39 -6.79
C PHE A 94 -13.92 15.13 -6.12
N ASP A 95 -13.57 13.86 -5.91
CA ASP A 95 -12.27 13.47 -5.37
C ASP A 95 -11.14 13.85 -6.33
N SER A 96 -11.30 13.60 -7.63
CA SER A 96 -10.34 14.01 -8.66
C SER A 96 -10.19 15.53 -8.74
N PHE A 97 -11.30 16.27 -8.72
CA PHE A 97 -11.26 17.73 -8.64
C PHE A 97 -10.52 18.21 -7.38
N SER A 98 -10.74 17.57 -6.24
CA SER A 98 -10.10 17.97 -4.98
C SER A 98 -8.58 17.80 -4.98
N LEU A 99 -8.07 16.79 -5.69
CA LEU A 99 -6.63 16.51 -5.82
C LEU A 99 -5.92 17.45 -6.81
N HIS A 100 -6.67 18.01 -7.76
CA HIS A 100 -6.12 18.76 -8.89
C HIS A 100 -6.53 20.23 -8.92
N THR A 101 -7.40 20.68 -8.01
CA THR A 101 -7.78 22.09 -7.97
C THR A 101 -6.60 22.95 -7.50
N PRO A 102 -6.28 24.05 -8.20
CA PRO A 102 -5.22 24.96 -7.80
C PRO A 102 -5.62 25.86 -6.62
N ASN A 103 -6.90 25.86 -6.22
CA ASN A 103 -7.40 26.74 -5.17
C ASN A 103 -7.32 26.08 -3.79
N LYS A 104 -6.28 26.45 -3.04
CA LYS A 104 -6.00 25.94 -1.69
C LYS A 104 -7.14 26.21 -0.69
N ASP A 105 -7.82 27.34 -0.78
CA ASP A 105 -8.87 27.74 0.16
C ASP A 105 -10.11 26.85 0.03
N ILE A 106 -10.44 26.42 -1.19
CA ILE A 106 -11.54 25.48 -1.45
C ILE A 106 -11.22 24.11 -0.83
N ILE A 107 -9.96 23.66 -0.92
CA ILE A 107 -9.53 22.39 -0.34
C ILE A 107 -9.46 22.44 1.17
N GLU A 108 -8.94 23.51 1.76
CA GLU A 108 -8.94 23.70 3.21
C GLU A 108 -10.38 23.77 3.75
N GLY A 109 -11.29 24.46 3.04
CA GLY A 109 -12.71 24.50 3.38
C GLY A 109 -13.40 23.14 3.28
N TYR A 110 -13.10 22.37 2.23
CA TYR A 110 -13.61 21.01 2.05
C TYR A 110 -13.08 20.06 3.12
N LEU A 111 -11.77 20.06 3.39
CA LEU A 111 -11.15 19.24 4.43
C LEU A 111 -11.67 19.60 5.82
N LYS A 112 -11.86 20.88 6.13
CA LYS A 112 -12.47 21.32 7.38
C LYS A 112 -13.95 20.94 7.48
N CYS A 113 -14.68 20.98 6.37
CA CYS A 113 -16.06 20.48 6.31
C CYS A 113 -16.10 18.97 6.54
N LEU A 114 -15.19 18.22 5.92
CA LEU A 114 -14.99 16.79 6.17
C LEU A 114 -14.56 16.53 7.62
N GLU A 115 -13.72 17.35 8.23
CA GLU A 115 -13.34 17.23 9.65
C GLU A 115 -14.53 17.48 10.58
N VAL A 116 -15.42 18.42 10.23
CA VAL A 116 -16.68 18.66 10.96
C VAL A 116 -17.67 17.52 10.76
N GLN A 117 -17.73 16.91 9.56
CA GLN A 117 -18.55 15.71 9.30
C GLN A 117 -17.95 14.45 9.95
N ASN A 118 -16.62 14.32 9.97
CA ASN A 118 -15.88 13.21 10.56
C ASN A 118 -15.80 13.32 12.10
N ASN A 119 -16.03 14.50 12.67
CA ASN A 119 -16.36 14.67 14.08
C ASN A 119 -17.82 14.22 14.33
N LYS A 120 -18.01 12.89 14.30
CA LYS A 120 -19.14 12.09 14.85
C LYS A 120 -20.36 12.90 15.30
N LYS A 121 -21.12 13.45 14.36
CA LYS A 121 -22.48 13.99 14.58
C LYS A 121 -23.37 13.55 13.41
N GLY A 122 -24.57 13.05 13.71
CA GLY A 122 -25.48 12.41 12.76
C GLY A 122 -25.37 10.87 12.74
N LEU A 123 -26.08 10.27 11.78
CA LEU A 123 -26.12 8.83 11.55
C LEU A 123 -24.85 8.37 10.83
N SER A 124 -24.19 7.33 11.31
CA SER A 124 -22.97 6.78 10.72
C SER A 124 -22.88 5.27 10.89
N THR A 125 -21.98 4.63 10.15
CA THR A 125 -21.74 3.19 10.22
C THR A 125 -20.26 2.85 10.36
N VAL A 126 -19.96 1.79 11.09
CA VAL A 126 -18.64 1.15 11.13
C VAL A 126 -18.79 -0.30 10.70
N VAL A 127 -17.94 -0.74 9.78
CA VAL A 127 -17.93 -2.10 9.27
C VAL A 127 -16.82 -2.88 9.95
N GLN A 128 -17.15 -4.07 10.42
CA GLN A 128 -16.19 -5.06 10.90
C GLN A 128 -16.38 -6.35 10.10
N GLU A 129 -15.34 -6.76 9.37
CA GLU A 129 -15.30 -8.06 8.69
C GLU A 129 -14.58 -9.07 9.58
N GLY A 130 -15.20 -10.23 9.81
CA GLY A 130 -14.62 -11.34 10.56
C GLY A 130 -15.02 -12.69 9.99
N ASP A 131 -14.49 -13.78 10.57
CA ASP A 131 -14.69 -15.14 10.07
C ASP A 131 -16.17 -15.58 10.14
N GLU A 132 -16.92 -15.05 11.09
CA GLU A 132 -18.35 -15.37 11.30
C GLU A 132 -19.29 -14.57 10.37
N GLY A 133 -18.78 -13.54 9.69
CA GLY A 133 -19.56 -12.67 8.82
C GLY A 133 -19.11 -11.21 8.87
N ILE A 134 -19.91 -10.36 8.24
CA ILE A 134 -19.70 -8.92 8.22
C ILE A 134 -20.72 -8.29 9.15
N THR A 135 -20.25 -7.49 10.11
CA THR A 135 -21.09 -6.73 11.03
C THR A 135 -20.99 -5.25 10.72
N ILE A 136 -22.13 -4.61 10.50
CA ILE A 136 -22.25 -3.17 10.37
C ILE A 136 -22.84 -2.64 11.68
N TYR A 137 -22.06 -1.86 12.41
CA TYR A 137 -22.53 -1.08 13.55
C TYR A 137 -23.05 0.26 13.05
N ILE A 138 -24.19 0.68 13.56
CA ILE A 138 -24.90 1.91 13.20
C ILE A 138 -24.93 2.78 14.45
N PHE A 139 -24.43 4.01 14.32
CA PHE A 139 -24.36 4.98 15.40
C PHE A 139 -25.15 6.22 15.04
N TYR A 140 -25.85 6.79 16.02
CA TYR A 140 -26.40 8.13 15.90
C TYR A 140 -25.78 9.04 16.95
N ASN A 141 -24.89 9.92 16.52
CA ASN A 141 -24.29 10.90 17.42
C ASN A 141 -25.10 12.18 17.40
N LYS A 142 -25.81 12.48 18.48
CA LYS A 142 -26.68 13.66 18.55
C LYS A 142 -25.91 14.96 18.34
N ILE A 143 -26.48 15.93 17.61
CA ILE A 143 -25.86 17.25 17.42
C ILE A 143 -26.02 18.07 18.69
N SER A 144 -27.19 17.96 19.33
CA SER A 144 -27.57 18.45 20.65
C SER A 144 -28.06 17.30 21.54
N SER A 145 -27.82 17.38 22.85
CA SER A 145 -28.34 16.40 23.82
C SER A 145 -29.86 16.20 23.78
N THR A 146 -30.60 17.17 23.23
CA THR A 146 -32.06 17.17 23.09
C THR A 146 -32.55 16.53 21.78
N ASP A 147 -31.67 16.18 20.85
CA ASP A 147 -32.10 15.66 19.54
C ASP A 147 -32.76 14.27 19.70
N PRO A 148 -33.90 14.03 19.03
CA PRO A 148 -34.54 12.73 19.02
C PRO A 148 -33.70 11.73 18.22
N SER A 149 -33.68 10.49 18.67
CA SER A 149 -33.03 9.39 17.94
C SER A 149 -33.78 9.07 16.63
N PRO A 150 -33.09 8.59 15.57
CA PRO A 150 -33.72 8.29 14.29
C PRO A 150 -34.67 7.10 14.40
N VAL A 151 -35.75 7.16 13.62
CA VAL A 151 -36.71 6.06 13.45
C VAL A 151 -36.42 5.36 12.13
N VAL A 152 -36.30 4.05 12.16
CA VAL A 152 -36.03 3.23 10.98
C VAL A 152 -37.27 3.18 10.07
N GLU A 153 -37.13 3.65 8.83
CA GLU A 153 -38.21 3.61 7.84
C GLU A 153 -38.15 2.36 6.96
N ASP A 154 -36.94 1.95 6.56
CA ASP A 154 -36.70 0.72 5.81
C ASP A 154 -35.22 0.29 5.84
N TYR A 155 -34.92 -0.93 5.42
CA TYR A 155 -33.54 -1.35 5.16
C TYR A 155 -33.45 -2.41 4.06
N LYS A 156 -32.30 -2.48 3.40
CA LYS A 156 -32.02 -3.44 2.33
C LYS A 156 -30.56 -3.87 2.32
N ILE A 157 -30.32 -5.15 2.07
CA ILE A 157 -29.00 -5.72 1.79
C ILE A 157 -29.05 -6.43 0.44
N THR A 158 -28.08 -6.17 -0.43
CA THR A 158 -27.86 -6.95 -1.66
C THR A 158 -26.74 -7.95 -1.49
N ASN A 159 -26.85 -9.13 -2.13
CA ASN A 159 -25.81 -10.17 -2.13
C ASN A 159 -25.32 -10.60 -0.72
N GLY A 160 -26.16 -10.38 0.29
CA GLY A 160 -25.90 -10.74 1.68
C GLY A 160 -27.05 -11.57 2.24
N ILE A 161 -26.71 -12.55 3.06
CA ILE A 161 -27.65 -13.38 3.83
C ILE A 161 -27.61 -12.85 5.26
N GLU A 162 -28.70 -12.23 5.69
CA GLU A 162 -28.86 -11.74 7.06
C GLU A 162 -28.71 -12.89 8.07
N ILE A 163 -27.88 -12.68 9.09
CA ILE A 163 -27.70 -13.58 10.23
C ILE A 163 -28.49 -13.03 11.42
N SER A 164 -28.31 -11.74 11.72
CA SER A 164 -28.94 -11.08 12.85
C SER A 164 -28.99 -9.57 12.64
N LYS A 165 -29.92 -8.91 13.33
CA LYS A 165 -29.99 -7.44 13.44
C LYS A 165 -30.61 -7.04 14.76
N SER A 166 -30.29 -5.84 15.26
CA SER A 166 -30.88 -5.30 16.49
C SER A 166 -31.99 -4.26 16.27
N PHE A 167 -32.28 -3.88 15.02
CA PHE A 167 -33.31 -2.90 14.68
C PHE A 167 -34.45 -3.48 13.82
N HIS A 168 -35.58 -2.77 13.80
CA HIS A 168 -36.76 -3.11 13.00
C HIS A 168 -37.44 -1.84 12.47
N LYS A 169 -38.21 -1.98 11.40
CA LYS A 169 -38.99 -0.88 10.81
C LYS A 169 -39.97 -0.29 11.83
N GLY A 170 -39.97 1.03 11.96
CA GLY A 170 -40.70 1.79 12.98
C GLY A 170 -40.00 1.85 14.34
N GLY A 171 -38.90 1.11 14.54
CA GLY A 171 -38.09 1.14 15.74
C GLY A 171 -37.13 2.33 15.78
N ILE A 172 -36.72 2.72 16.99
CA ILE A 172 -35.75 3.80 17.22
C ILE A 172 -34.34 3.20 17.21
N LEU A 173 -33.40 3.87 16.54
CA LEU A 173 -31.97 3.56 16.65
C LEU A 173 -31.42 4.15 17.97
N ASP A 174 -31.15 3.27 18.93
CA ASP A 174 -30.39 3.56 20.15
C ASP A 174 -28.85 3.51 19.96
N ASP A 175 -28.11 3.38 21.06
CA ASP A 175 -26.64 3.46 21.04
C ASP A 175 -25.96 2.18 20.50
N ASP A 176 -26.67 1.05 20.39
CA ASP A 176 -26.12 -0.27 20.08
C ASP A 176 -26.86 -0.96 18.90
N ASN A 177 -26.87 -0.30 17.74
CA ASN A 177 -27.50 -0.84 16.54
C ASN A 177 -26.51 -1.57 15.65
N SER A 178 -26.87 -2.78 15.23
CA SER A 178 -26.04 -3.54 14.32
C SER A 178 -26.83 -4.50 13.44
N ILE A 179 -26.21 -4.87 12.33
CA ILE A 179 -26.65 -5.96 11.45
C ILE A 179 -25.46 -6.81 11.06
N THR A 180 -25.62 -8.12 11.16
CA THR A 180 -24.62 -9.10 10.76
C THR A 180 -25.15 -9.93 9.61
N PHE A 181 -24.34 -10.12 8.58
CA PHE A 181 -24.68 -10.91 7.41
C PHE A 181 -23.46 -11.64 6.84
N LYS A 182 -23.71 -12.69 6.06
CA LYS A 182 -22.70 -13.38 5.26
C LYS A 182 -22.84 -13.01 3.79
N ARG A 183 -21.71 -12.98 3.06
CA ARG A 183 -21.76 -12.82 1.59
C ARG A 183 -22.47 -14.03 0.98
N SER A 184 -23.46 -13.80 0.13
CA SER A 184 -24.05 -14.89 -0.69
C SER A 184 -23.12 -15.30 -1.82
N ASP A 185 -22.34 -14.35 -2.34
CA ASP A 185 -21.31 -14.55 -3.36
C ASP A 185 -20.09 -13.67 -3.00
N PRO A 186 -18.93 -14.26 -2.69
CA PRO A 186 -17.73 -13.51 -2.32
C PRO A 186 -17.28 -12.51 -3.39
N SER A 187 -17.56 -12.77 -4.67
CA SER A 187 -17.06 -11.98 -5.80
C SER A 187 -17.92 -10.76 -6.12
N LYS A 188 -19.11 -10.65 -5.52
CA LYS A 188 -20.05 -9.57 -5.77
C LYS A 188 -20.01 -8.53 -4.67
N ASP A 189 -20.22 -7.29 -5.09
CA ASP A 189 -20.40 -6.18 -4.19
C ASP A 189 -21.66 -6.36 -3.34
N ILE A 190 -21.59 -5.94 -2.09
CA ILE A 190 -22.72 -5.88 -1.17
C ILE A 190 -23.06 -4.42 -0.92
N PHE A 191 -24.33 -4.09 -1.08
CA PHE A 191 -24.87 -2.79 -0.73
C PHE A 191 -25.79 -2.95 0.48
N PHE A 192 -25.44 -2.29 1.58
CA PHE A 192 -26.33 -2.08 2.70
C PHE A 192 -26.93 -0.68 2.58
N PHE A 193 -28.24 -0.59 2.78
CA PHE A 193 -28.99 0.65 2.81
C PHE A 193 -29.93 0.61 4.00
N LEU A 194 -29.94 1.67 4.80
CA LEU A 194 -30.86 1.87 5.92
C LEU A 194 -31.45 3.26 5.79
N ASP A 195 -32.77 3.33 5.74
CA ASP A 195 -33.51 4.59 5.66
C ASP A 195 -34.06 4.97 7.03
N THR A 196 -34.03 6.25 7.36
CA THR A 196 -34.54 6.79 8.62
C THR A 196 -35.23 8.14 8.40
N ASP A 197 -36.04 8.55 9.36
CA ASP A 197 -36.66 9.89 9.37
C ASP A 197 -35.63 11.05 9.44
N LYS A 198 -34.35 10.74 9.72
CA LYS A 198 -33.22 11.68 9.71
C LYS A 198 -32.31 11.53 8.49
N GLY A 199 -32.70 10.70 7.53
CA GLY A 199 -31.99 10.44 6.28
C GLY A 199 -31.35 9.05 6.21
N PRO A 200 -30.89 8.65 5.02
CA PRO A 200 -30.37 7.32 4.79
C PRO A 200 -28.90 7.18 5.20
N VAL A 201 -28.50 5.97 5.59
CA VAL A 201 -27.10 5.54 5.64
C VAL A 201 -26.90 4.35 4.72
N ASN A 202 -25.78 4.35 4.01
CA ASN A 202 -25.44 3.26 3.10
C ASN A 202 -23.98 2.88 3.23
N CYS A 203 -23.69 1.63 2.89
CA CYS A 203 -22.35 1.08 2.87
C CYS A 203 -22.20 0.19 1.63
N LEU A 204 -21.13 0.42 0.87
CA LEU A 204 -20.69 -0.45 -0.21
C LEU A 204 -19.50 -1.27 0.27
N LEU A 205 -19.65 -2.58 0.20
CA LEU A 205 -18.60 -3.55 0.48
C LEU A 205 -18.23 -4.24 -0.83
N ASN A 206 -17.07 -3.88 -1.36
CA ASN A 206 -16.58 -4.44 -2.61
C ASN A 206 -16.53 -5.97 -2.53
N GLY A 207 -16.80 -6.64 -3.65
CA GLY A 207 -16.53 -8.06 -3.84
C GLY A 207 -15.08 -8.36 -3.48
N LEU A 208 -14.85 -9.49 -2.81
CA LEU A 208 -13.51 -9.99 -2.62
C LEU A 208 -12.91 -10.28 -4.00
N PRO A 209 -11.67 -9.83 -4.27
CA PRO A 209 -11.05 -10.05 -5.57
C PRO A 209 -10.98 -11.55 -5.88
N ASN A 210 -11.57 -11.97 -7.01
CA ASN A 210 -11.40 -13.33 -7.52
C ASN A 210 -9.97 -13.55 -8.04
N GLY A 211 -9.40 -14.73 -7.76
CA GLY A 211 -8.08 -15.18 -8.28
C GLY A 211 -6.87 -14.92 -7.37
N PHE A 212 -5.68 -14.99 -7.97
CA PHE A 212 -4.29 -14.99 -7.44
C PHE A 212 -4.01 -14.14 -6.17
N ASN A 213 -4.86 -13.20 -5.80
CA ASN A 213 -4.67 -12.26 -4.70
C ASN A 213 -5.30 -12.68 -3.36
N LYS A 214 -6.19 -13.69 -3.31
CA LYS A 214 -6.63 -14.29 -2.03
C LYS A 214 -5.58 -15.26 -1.47
N ASP A 215 -4.70 -15.78 -2.34
CA ASP A 215 -3.80 -16.88 -2.02
C ASP A 215 -2.47 -16.46 -1.40
N PHE A 216 -2.12 -15.17 -1.45
CA PHE A 216 -0.87 -14.66 -0.88
C PHE A 216 -1.13 -13.73 0.32
N PRO A 217 -0.58 -14.05 1.50
CA PRO A 217 -0.59 -13.14 2.63
C PRO A 217 0.06 -11.80 2.30
N VAL A 218 -0.42 -10.73 2.94
CA VAL A 218 0.22 -9.41 2.87
C VAL A 218 1.67 -9.52 3.35
N GLY A 219 2.60 -8.92 2.58
CA GLY A 219 4.04 -8.99 2.84
C GLY A 219 4.75 -10.13 2.10
N THR A 220 4.05 -10.92 1.29
CA THR A 220 4.67 -11.90 0.39
C THR A 220 5.62 -11.22 -0.58
N VAL A 221 6.84 -11.76 -0.70
CA VAL A 221 7.82 -11.41 -1.73
C VAL A 221 7.77 -12.47 -2.83
N LEU A 222 7.57 -12.04 -4.08
CA LEU A 222 7.57 -12.92 -5.25
C LEU A 222 8.78 -12.64 -6.13
N CYS A 223 9.35 -13.69 -6.73
CA CYS A 223 10.34 -13.57 -7.79
C CYS A 223 9.64 -13.77 -9.14
N SER A 224 9.75 -12.80 -10.04
CA SER A 224 9.12 -12.83 -11.36
C SER A 224 10.19 -12.66 -12.44
N TYR A 225 10.05 -13.41 -13.54
CA TYR A 225 10.83 -13.19 -14.77
C TYR A 225 10.33 -11.99 -15.58
N LEU A 226 9.04 -11.65 -15.43
CA LEU A 226 8.42 -10.52 -16.12
C LEU A 226 9.00 -9.19 -15.66
N ASN A 227 9.18 -8.26 -16.59
CA ASN A 227 9.51 -6.89 -16.23
C ASN A 227 8.32 -6.18 -15.57
N TRP A 228 8.53 -4.98 -15.01
CA TRP A 228 7.48 -4.28 -14.28
C TRP A 228 6.22 -4.05 -15.11
N VAL A 229 6.34 -3.62 -16.37
CA VAL A 229 5.17 -3.34 -17.23
C VAL A 229 4.37 -4.61 -17.50
N GLU A 230 5.04 -5.68 -17.90
CA GLU A 230 4.43 -7.00 -18.15
C GLU A 230 3.77 -7.56 -16.88
N PHE A 231 4.43 -7.42 -15.73
CA PHE A 231 3.90 -7.88 -14.45
C PHE A 231 2.62 -7.12 -14.06
N GLN A 232 2.60 -5.80 -14.23
CA GLN A 232 1.43 -4.97 -13.96
C GLN A 232 0.22 -5.39 -14.79
N GLU A 233 0.45 -5.69 -16.07
CA GLU A 233 -0.58 -6.10 -17.02
C GLU A 233 -1.16 -7.47 -16.66
N VAL A 234 -0.31 -8.48 -16.49
CA VAL A 234 -0.74 -9.87 -16.22
C VAL A 234 -1.42 -10.00 -14.86
N THR A 235 -0.95 -9.29 -13.83
CA THR A 235 -1.52 -9.36 -12.47
C THR A 235 -2.71 -8.43 -12.26
N GLN A 236 -3.01 -7.56 -13.24
CA GLN A 236 -3.99 -6.49 -13.12
C GLN A 236 -3.75 -5.68 -11.83
N ASN A 237 -2.49 -5.34 -11.56
CA ASN A 237 -2.06 -4.83 -10.25
C ASN A 237 -2.82 -3.56 -9.82
N ASN A 238 -3.16 -2.71 -10.79
CA ASN A 238 -3.77 -1.40 -10.57
C ASN A 238 -5.27 -1.38 -10.90
N LEU A 239 -5.93 -2.55 -10.98
CA LEU A 239 -7.34 -2.63 -11.39
C LEU A 239 -8.27 -1.75 -10.54
N SER A 240 -7.97 -1.65 -9.24
CA SER A 240 -8.73 -0.85 -8.27
C SER A 240 -8.24 0.61 -8.18
N ASN A 241 -7.23 1.01 -8.96
CA ASN A 241 -6.71 2.37 -8.97
C ASN A 241 -7.35 3.20 -10.11
N PRO A 242 -8.04 4.32 -9.81
CA PRO A 242 -8.61 5.21 -10.82
C PRO A 242 -7.63 5.67 -11.90
N ASP A 243 -6.38 5.92 -11.52
CA ASP A 243 -5.36 6.48 -12.42
C ASP A 243 -4.63 5.41 -13.24
N LYS A 244 -4.94 4.13 -13.02
CA LYS A 244 -4.23 2.95 -13.57
C LYS A 244 -2.71 2.91 -13.33
N ASN A 245 -2.17 3.89 -12.61
CA ASN A 245 -0.77 3.96 -12.18
C ASN A 245 -0.55 3.18 -10.89
N TRP A 246 0.70 2.94 -10.53
CA TRP A 246 0.99 2.33 -9.23
C TRP A 246 0.73 3.33 -8.10
N ASN A 247 0.01 2.89 -7.06
CA ASN A 247 -0.20 3.64 -5.83
C ASN A 247 -0.33 2.63 -4.68
N SER A 248 0.47 2.75 -3.63
CA SER A 248 0.47 1.82 -2.49
C SER A 248 -0.87 1.67 -1.76
N LYS A 249 -1.81 2.62 -1.90
CA LYS A 249 -3.16 2.54 -1.32
C LYS A 249 -4.08 1.61 -2.11
N TYR A 250 -3.90 1.52 -3.43
CA TYR A 250 -4.83 0.84 -4.34
C TYR A 250 -4.21 -0.35 -5.07
N SER A 251 -2.90 -0.32 -5.32
CA SER A 251 -2.14 -1.39 -5.98
C SER A 251 -1.89 -2.55 -5.03
N LYS A 252 -1.92 -3.76 -5.58
CA LYS A 252 -1.77 -5.01 -4.82
C LYS A 252 -0.30 -5.39 -4.57
N TRP A 253 0.57 -5.03 -5.52
CA TRP A 253 1.99 -5.38 -5.57
C TRP A 253 2.84 -4.12 -5.70
N ALA A 254 4.04 -4.16 -5.14
CA ALA A 254 5.07 -3.15 -5.30
C ALA A 254 6.42 -3.85 -5.55
N PRO A 255 7.31 -3.28 -6.35
CA PRO A 255 8.66 -3.82 -6.47
C PRO A 255 9.40 -3.56 -5.15
N CYS A 256 10.28 -4.48 -4.78
CA CYS A 256 11.11 -4.36 -3.59
C CYS A 256 12.35 -3.49 -3.87
N ASP A 257 12.14 -2.18 -4.05
CA ASP A 257 13.16 -1.20 -4.43
C ASP A 257 13.33 -0.07 -3.41
N GLY A 258 12.78 -0.23 -2.20
CA GLY A 258 12.88 0.76 -1.13
C GLY A 258 11.87 1.91 -1.21
N ARG A 259 10.93 1.92 -2.18
CA ARG A 259 9.96 3.01 -2.32
C ARG A 259 9.06 3.19 -1.09
N ILE A 260 8.61 4.42 -0.91
CA ILE A 260 7.70 4.81 0.17
C ILE A 260 6.31 4.19 -0.09
N ILE A 261 5.64 3.80 0.98
CA ILE A 261 4.26 3.31 0.96
C ILE A 261 3.38 4.14 1.88
N ASP A 262 2.11 4.22 1.51
CA ASP A 262 1.07 4.87 2.29
C ASP A 262 0.87 4.15 3.64
N SER A 263 0.78 4.92 4.74
CA SER A 263 0.61 4.38 6.09
C SER A 263 -0.69 3.59 6.27
N THR A 264 -1.68 3.83 5.40
CA THR A 264 -2.97 3.13 5.37
C THR A 264 -2.96 1.89 4.49
N CYS A 265 -1.84 1.52 3.83
CA CYS A 265 -1.80 0.27 3.07
C CYS A 265 -1.73 -0.97 3.99
N GLY A 266 -2.11 -2.14 3.47
CA GLY A 266 -2.14 -3.38 4.25
C GLY A 266 -0.78 -3.76 4.85
N LEU A 267 0.31 -3.57 4.08
CA LEU A 267 1.67 -3.87 4.52
C LEU A 267 2.12 -2.96 5.66
N ALA A 268 1.84 -1.65 5.56
CA ALA A 268 2.19 -0.68 6.60
C ALA A 268 1.49 -1.01 7.92
N ARG A 269 0.19 -1.34 7.88
CA ARG A 269 -0.59 -1.74 9.06
C ARG A 269 -0.07 -3.04 9.70
N ALA A 270 0.17 -4.07 8.90
CA ALA A 270 0.68 -5.35 9.39
C ALA A 270 2.12 -5.25 9.93
N GLY A 271 2.92 -4.36 9.33
CA GLY A 271 4.33 -4.18 9.63
C GLY A 271 4.65 -3.26 10.81
N GLN A 272 3.65 -2.78 11.57
CA GLN A 272 3.80 -1.77 12.64
C GLN A 272 4.29 -0.40 12.12
N ASN A 273 3.54 0.21 11.20
CA ASN A 273 3.84 1.51 10.58
C ASN A 273 5.09 1.50 9.69
N LEU A 274 5.26 0.43 8.92
CA LEU A 274 6.30 0.36 7.89
C LEU A 274 6.08 1.48 6.87
N THR A 275 7.08 2.31 6.62
CA THR A 275 6.99 3.47 5.71
C THR A 275 7.50 3.17 4.30
N ASN A 276 8.27 2.09 4.13
CA ASN A 276 8.90 1.72 2.86
C ASN A 276 8.82 0.21 2.65
N VAL A 277 8.67 -0.23 1.41
CA VAL A 277 8.93 -1.64 1.07
C VAL A 277 10.43 -1.94 1.23
N PRO A 278 10.84 -3.20 1.45
CA PRO A 278 12.26 -3.55 1.47
C PRO A 278 12.91 -3.26 0.11
N ASP A 279 14.20 -2.89 0.12
CA ASP A 279 15.03 -2.87 -1.09
C ASP A 279 15.81 -4.18 -1.19
N LEU A 280 15.42 -5.03 -2.14
CA LEU A 280 15.99 -6.36 -2.33
C LEU A 280 16.93 -6.44 -3.55
N ARG A 281 17.28 -5.30 -4.15
CA ARG A 281 18.19 -5.28 -5.29
C ARG A 281 19.61 -5.63 -4.84
N GLY A 282 20.19 -6.69 -5.42
CA GLY A 282 21.58 -7.09 -5.17
C GLY A 282 21.85 -7.67 -3.77
N VAL A 283 20.82 -8.14 -3.07
CA VAL A 283 20.95 -8.79 -1.75
C VAL A 283 20.39 -10.20 -1.78
N PHE A 284 21.00 -11.09 -1.01
CA PHE A 284 20.45 -12.42 -0.75
C PHE A 284 19.40 -12.37 0.35
N LEU A 285 18.52 -13.38 0.41
CA LEU A 285 17.60 -13.55 1.52
C LEU A 285 18.16 -14.59 2.50
N ARG A 286 18.02 -14.32 3.80
CA ARG A 286 18.44 -15.24 4.87
C ARG A 286 17.34 -15.37 5.91
N GLY A 287 17.03 -16.60 6.28
CA GLY A 287 16.06 -16.90 7.34
C GLY A 287 16.61 -16.48 8.71
N ASN A 288 15.77 -15.89 9.55
CA ASN A 288 16.03 -15.78 10.99
C ASN A 288 16.21 -17.14 11.67
N ASN A 289 16.87 -17.16 12.84
CA ASN A 289 17.11 -18.39 13.59
C ASN A 289 15.88 -18.87 14.38
N VAL A 290 14.92 -17.99 14.63
CA VAL A 290 13.64 -18.25 15.30
C VAL A 290 12.56 -17.47 14.56
N PHE A 291 11.51 -18.17 14.13
CA PHE A 291 10.34 -17.61 13.44
C PHE A 291 9.13 -17.47 14.38
N ASP A 292 8.98 -18.41 15.33
CA ASP A 292 7.94 -18.41 16.36
C ASP A 292 8.57 -18.49 17.75
N SER A 293 8.11 -17.62 18.65
CA SER A 293 8.48 -17.64 20.07
C SER A 293 8.22 -18.98 20.78
N ASN A 294 7.30 -19.80 20.27
CA ASN A 294 6.95 -21.11 20.83
C ASN A 294 7.47 -22.32 20.03
N GLU A 295 8.55 -22.15 19.24
CA GLU A 295 9.16 -23.26 18.48
C GLU A 295 9.45 -24.51 19.33
N ALA A 296 9.97 -24.32 20.55
CA ALA A 296 10.24 -25.41 21.47
C ALA A 296 8.96 -26.16 21.88
N GLY A 297 7.85 -25.45 22.11
CA GLY A 297 6.55 -26.06 22.42
C GLY A 297 5.96 -26.83 21.24
N ASN A 298 6.31 -26.46 20.02
CA ASN A 298 5.97 -27.19 18.80
C ASN A 298 6.93 -28.35 18.49
N GLY A 299 7.88 -28.64 19.39
CA GLY A 299 8.87 -29.71 19.22
C GLY A 299 9.95 -29.40 18.18
N ILE A 300 10.12 -28.14 17.79
CA ILE A 300 11.11 -27.71 16.81
C ILE A 300 12.44 -27.46 17.56
N PRO A 301 13.52 -28.21 17.23
CA PRO A 301 14.82 -27.97 17.84
C PRO A 301 15.41 -26.65 17.34
N GLY A 302 16.23 -26.01 18.17
CA GLY A 302 16.97 -24.82 17.76
C GLY A 302 17.89 -25.10 16.56
N VAL A 303 18.07 -24.09 15.70
CA VAL A 303 18.92 -24.19 14.50
C VAL A 303 20.35 -24.55 14.90
N SER A 304 20.94 -25.52 14.20
CA SER A 304 22.31 -25.99 14.45
C SER A 304 23.35 -24.89 14.24
N SER A 305 24.48 -24.96 14.95
CA SER A 305 25.56 -23.96 14.82
C SER A 305 26.16 -23.85 13.42
N GLN A 306 26.02 -24.89 12.60
CA GLN A 306 26.50 -24.92 11.22
C GLN A 306 25.56 -24.19 10.25
N GLN A 307 24.30 -24.00 10.63
CA GLN A 307 23.27 -23.36 9.80
C GLN A 307 22.86 -21.97 10.34
N LYS A 308 22.99 -21.75 11.65
CA LYS A 308 22.54 -20.55 12.35
C LYS A 308 23.17 -19.29 11.77
N ASP A 309 22.37 -18.23 11.59
CA ASP A 309 22.87 -16.89 11.31
C ASP A 309 23.82 -16.43 12.44
N PRO A 310 25.08 -16.12 12.14
CA PRO A 310 26.09 -15.74 13.14
C PRO A 310 25.79 -14.41 13.84
N SER A 311 24.90 -13.58 13.29
CA SER A 311 24.40 -12.34 13.89
C SER A 311 23.14 -12.53 14.76
N ASP A 312 22.79 -13.78 15.05
CA ASP A 312 21.64 -14.18 15.87
C ASP A 312 20.27 -13.74 15.28
N ASN A 313 19.22 -13.70 16.10
CA ASN A 313 17.87 -13.29 15.69
C ASN A 313 17.79 -11.79 15.39
N ARG A 314 18.14 -11.43 14.16
CA ARG A 314 18.04 -10.06 13.67
C ARG A 314 16.58 -9.64 13.44
N LEU A 315 16.34 -8.34 13.48
CA LEU A 315 15.04 -7.80 13.07
C LEU A 315 14.81 -8.09 11.57
N ARG A 316 13.59 -8.50 11.21
CA ARG A 316 13.18 -8.65 9.80
C ARG A 316 13.51 -7.38 9.01
N GLY A 317 14.02 -7.53 7.80
CA GLY A 317 14.45 -6.41 6.95
C GLY A 317 15.85 -5.85 7.24
N SER A 318 16.50 -6.28 8.32
CA SER A 318 17.88 -5.85 8.61
C SER A 318 18.87 -6.42 7.60
N ILE A 319 19.84 -5.60 7.20
CA ILE A 319 20.93 -5.97 6.30
C ILE A 319 22.12 -6.48 7.11
N GLN A 320 22.66 -7.62 6.69
CA GLN A 320 23.98 -8.12 7.09
C GLN A 320 24.91 -7.92 5.90
N GLN A 321 26.05 -7.23 6.13
CA GLN A 321 27.06 -6.99 5.10
C GLN A 321 27.79 -8.28 4.73
N ASP A 322 28.50 -8.23 3.60
CA ASP A 322 29.45 -9.26 3.23
C ASP A 322 30.55 -9.41 4.29
N GLU A 323 31.02 -10.65 4.45
CA GLU A 323 32.11 -10.99 5.35
C GLU A 323 32.88 -12.18 4.77
N PHE A 324 34.20 -12.21 4.95
CA PHE A 324 35.02 -13.38 4.68
C PHE A 324 35.21 -14.18 5.96
N LYS A 325 35.10 -15.50 5.89
CA LYS A 325 35.42 -16.36 7.04
C LYS A 325 36.88 -16.17 7.42
N GLU A 326 37.11 -16.16 8.72
CA GLU A 326 38.44 -16.10 9.28
C GLU A 326 39.29 -17.26 8.76
N HIS A 327 40.43 -16.91 8.17
CA HIS A 327 41.43 -17.88 7.74
C HIS A 327 42.81 -17.23 7.78
N ASN A 328 43.84 -18.07 7.71
CA ASN A 328 45.22 -17.67 7.55
C ASN A 328 45.81 -18.31 6.29
N HIS A 329 46.95 -17.76 5.87
CA HIS A 329 47.78 -18.37 4.84
C HIS A 329 49.13 -18.70 5.46
N GLN A 330 49.58 -19.94 5.21
CA GLN A 330 50.93 -20.36 5.50
C GLN A 330 51.79 -20.18 4.25
N ILE A 331 52.87 -19.43 4.36
CA ILE A 331 53.84 -19.25 3.27
C ILE A 331 54.93 -20.31 3.44
N VAL A 332 54.88 -21.35 2.61
CA VAL A 332 55.75 -22.53 2.76
C VAL A 332 57.03 -22.42 1.93
N GLN A 333 56.98 -21.83 0.73
CA GLN A 333 58.14 -21.67 -0.16
C GLN A 333 57.93 -20.46 -1.08
N GLN A 334 58.94 -19.60 -1.21
CA GLN A 334 58.99 -18.53 -2.21
C GLN A 334 60.28 -18.66 -3.02
N SER A 335 60.20 -18.37 -4.33
CA SER A 335 61.37 -18.32 -5.20
C SER A 335 61.83 -16.89 -5.34
N PHE A 336 62.99 -16.57 -4.76
CA PHE A 336 63.66 -15.29 -4.95
C PHE A 336 64.90 -15.50 -5.80
N GLY A 337 64.92 -14.96 -7.01
CA GLY A 337 66.07 -15.06 -7.91
C GLY A 337 66.42 -16.49 -8.36
N GLY A 338 65.45 -17.41 -8.41
CA GLY A 338 65.65 -18.80 -8.84
C GLY A 338 66.06 -19.76 -7.71
N VAL A 339 66.18 -19.29 -6.48
CA VAL A 339 66.40 -20.12 -5.29
C VAL A 339 65.08 -20.29 -4.55
N VAL A 340 64.65 -21.55 -4.37
CA VAL A 340 63.48 -21.89 -3.56
C VAL A 340 63.91 -21.91 -2.09
N ALA A 341 63.38 -20.98 -1.30
CA ALA A 341 63.61 -20.94 0.14
C ALA A 341 62.28 -20.71 0.88
N THR A 342 62.14 -21.24 2.08
CA THR A 342 61.06 -20.86 2.99
C THR A 342 61.40 -19.49 3.56
N PRO A 343 60.59 -18.44 3.32
CA PRO A 343 60.91 -17.10 3.80
C PRO A 343 60.94 -17.07 5.34
N LEU A 344 62.04 -16.55 5.87
CA LEU A 344 62.30 -16.40 7.29
C LEU A 344 61.78 -15.03 7.76
N ALA A 345 60.49 -14.91 8.06
CA ALA A 345 59.99 -13.68 8.67
C ALA A 345 59.07 -13.97 9.86
N VAL A 346 59.17 -13.10 10.86
CA VAL A 346 58.38 -13.13 12.09
C VAL A 346 57.10 -12.34 11.83
N SER A 347 55.97 -13.05 11.68
CA SER A 347 54.64 -12.46 11.57
C SER A 347 54.19 -11.92 12.93
N GLY A 348 54.66 -10.72 13.28
CA GLY A 348 54.13 -9.93 14.37
C GLY A 348 53.33 -8.77 13.80
N ASN A 349 52.05 -8.98 13.46
CA ASN A 349 51.16 -7.88 13.06
C ASN A 349 50.72 -7.05 14.29
N THR A 350 51.68 -6.53 15.06
CA THR A 350 51.45 -5.41 15.96
C THR A 350 51.63 -4.14 15.14
N SER A 351 50.62 -3.28 15.10
CA SER A 351 50.70 -1.94 14.50
C SER A 351 51.94 -1.22 15.03
N GLY A 352 53.00 -1.15 14.21
CA GLY A 352 54.30 -0.62 14.60
C GLY A 352 55.50 -1.52 14.29
N ALA A 353 55.30 -2.78 13.89
CA ALA A 353 56.39 -3.64 13.43
C ALA A 353 56.65 -3.43 11.92
N ASP A 354 57.19 -2.25 11.57
CA ASP A 354 58.01 -2.07 10.36
C ASP A 354 59.41 -2.70 10.61
N GLY A 355 59.39 -3.88 11.24
CA GLY A 355 60.53 -4.54 11.83
C GLY A 355 61.00 -5.63 10.90
N ASP A 356 61.81 -5.22 9.93
CA ASP A 356 62.80 -6.06 9.25
C ASP A 356 62.29 -6.87 8.03
N LEU A 357 62.13 -6.15 6.91
CA LEU A 357 62.02 -6.71 5.56
C LEU A 357 63.40 -7.06 4.94
N ASP A 358 64.52 -6.81 5.63
CA ASP A 358 65.88 -7.03 5.10
C ASP A 358 66.68 -8.16 5.81
N GLY A 359 66.10 -8.79 6.83
CA GLY A 359 66.71 -9.86 7.61
C GLY A 359 67.81 -9.42 8.59
N SER A 360 67.93 -8.12 8.90
CA SER A 360 69.02 -7.55 9.69
C SER A 360 68.91 -7.75 11.21
N GLN A 361 67.75 -8.13 11.77
CA GLN A 361 67.58 -8.34 13.20
C GLN A 361 67.60 -9.82 13.60
N THR A 362 68.56 -10.15 14.45
CA THR A 362 68.71 -11.45 15.11
C THR A 362 67.71 -11.53 16.26
N VAL A 363 66.48 -11.97 15.98
CA VAL A 363 65.52 -12.35 17.03
C VAL A 363 66.04 -13.64 17.70
N SER A 364 66.59 -13.53 18.91
CA SER A 364 67.10 -14.68 19.67
C SER A 364 65.94 -15.45 20.31
N GLY A 365 65.89 -16.77 20.13
CA GLY A 365 64.94 -17.66 20.81
C GLY A 365 63.94 -18.39 19.90
N TYR A 366 63.98 -18.16 18.59
CA TYR A 366 63.15 -18.89 17.60
C TYR A 366 64.05 -19.64 16.62
N ASP A 367 63.80 -20.94 16.44
CA ASP A 367 64.46 -21.75 15.42
C ASP A 367 63.94 -21.33 14.03
N LYS A 368 64.74 -20.50 13.36
CA LYS A 368 64.46 -19.98 12.01
C LYS A 368 64.33 -21.12 10.98
N ALA A 369 64.93 -22.29 11.19
CA ALA A 369 64.86 -23.39 10.22
C ALA A 369 63.59 -24.25 10.32
N ALA A 370 62.77 -24.07 11.36
CA ALA A 370 61.70 -25.03 11.70
C ALA A 370 60.27 -24.47 11.64
N VAL A 371 60.07 -23.15 11.52
CA VAL A 371 58.74 -22.53 11.68
C VAL A 371 58.28 -21.84 10.39
N PRO A 372 57.22 -22.32 9.72
CA PRO A 372 56.67 -21.66 8.54
C PRO A 372 56.06 -20.29 8.90
N LEU A 373 56.23 -19.31 8.03
CA LEU A 373 55.61 -17.99 8.16
C LEU A 373 54.09 -18.12 8.01
N VAL A 374 53.34 -17.88 9.08
CA VAL A 374 51.87 -17.88 9.10
C VAL A 374 51.38 -16.44 9.24
N ILE A 375 50.61 -15.96 8.27
CA ILE A 375 49.92 -14.66 8.38
C ILE A 375 48.83 -14.78 9.44
N ALA A 376 48.66 -13.76 10.29
CA ALA A 376 47.63 -13.77 11.32
C ALA A 376 46.24 -14.04 10.73
N ILE A 377 45.40 -14.74 11.51
CA ILE A 377 44.02 -15.03 11.12
C ILE A 377 43.28 -13.69 10.93
N THR A 378 42.61 -13.54 9.78
CA THR A 378 41.78 -12.38 9.46
C THR A 378 40.47 -12.80 8.83
N GLY A 379 39.40 -12.06 9.10
CA GLY A 379 38.03 -12.36 8.69
C GLY A 379 37.09 -12.46 9.90
N GLY A 380 35.87 -12.92 9.66
CA GLY A 380 34.85 -13.13 10.69
C GLY A 380 34.32 -14.55 10.72
N LYS A 381 33.10 -14.74 11.22
CA LYS A 381 32.59 -16.08 11.57
C LYS A 381 32.27 -16.94 10.33
N GLU A 382 31.98 -16.30 9.20
CA GLU A 382 31.44 -16.95 8.01
C GLU A 382 31.83 -16.17 6.74
N THR A 383 32.10 -16.88 5.64
CA THR A 383 32.17 -16.26 4.31
C THR A 383 30.74 -16.16 3.79
N ARG A 384 30.22 -14.94 3.67
CA ARG A 384 28.83 -14.71 3.26
C ARG A 384 28.70 -13.50 2.36
N PRO A 385 27.75 -13.52 1.41
CA PRO A 385 27.35 -12.33 0.70
C PRO A 385 26.41 -11.47 1.57
N LYS A 386 26.23 -10.22 1.13
CA LYS A 386 25.23 -9.30 1.69
C LYS A 386 23.83 -9.91 1.64
N ASN A 387 23.13 -9.91 2.77
CA ASN A 387 21.81 -10.51 2.86
C ASN A 387 20.86 -9.76 3.79
N MET A 388 19.56 -9.95 3.57
CA MET A 388 18.47 -9.39 4.37
C MET A 388 17.78 -10.48 5.18
N ALA A 389 17.50 -10.20 6.46
CA ALA A 389 16.75 -11.09 7.35
C ALA A 389 15.28 -11.17 6.95
N ILE A 390 14.75 -12.37 6.75
CA ILE A 390 13.34 -12.65 6.44
C ILE A 390 12.85 -13.88 7.23
N ASN A 391 11.53 -14.04 7.34
CA ASN A 391 10.91 -15.26 7.81
C ASN A 391 10.35 -16.02 6.61
N TYR A 392 10.66 -17.31 6.49
CA TYR A 392 10.09 -18.16 5.44
C TYR A 392 8.84 -18.84 5.97
N TYR A 393 7.78 -18.78 5.17
CA TYR A 393 6.53 -19.46 5.46
C TYR A 393 6.15 -20.34 4.27
N ILE A 394 5.59 -21.50 4.56
CA ILE A 394 5.01 -22.38 3.55
C ILE A 394 3.51 -22.47 3.79
N ARG A 395 2.74 -22.31 2.72
CA ARG A 395 1.29 -22.52 2.78
C ARG A 395 1.02 -24.03 2.90
N ILE A 396 0.28 -24.42 3.93
CA ILE A 396 -0.02 -25.82 4.23
C ILE A 396 -1.49 -26.20 4.02
N ASN A 397 -2.38 -25.23 3.76
CA ASN A 397 -3.80 -25.42 3.40
C ASN A 397 -4.26 -24.36 2.39
#